data_AF-F9P8A6-F1
#
_entry.id   AF-F9P8A6-F1
#
_cell.length_a   1.000
_cell.length_b   1.000
_cell.length_c   1.000
_cell.angle_alpha   90.00
_cell.angle_beta   90.00
_cell.angle_gamma   90.00
#
_symmetry.space_group_name_H-M   'P 1'
#
loop_
_entity.id
_entity.type
_entity.pdbx_description
1 polymer ?
#
loop_
_entity_poly.entity_id
_entity_poly.type
_entity_poly.pdbx_seq_one_letter_code
_entity_poly.pdbx_strand_id
1 'polypeptide(L)'
;MKYKDIYKAYIKLKKSKREDFYSEHTAEIILFESSRKYLKEHLGESKTLNISQWKSELATMKKEKDSLYYQIIDLRKEVEQTEKVKTCIEQLQEQEKQLTQVKRNELEI
;
A
#
# COMPACT_ATOMS: atom_id res chain seq x y z
N MET A 1 -7.74 19.66 -13.21
CA MET A 1 -7.77 18.51 -14.14
C MET A 1 -7.01 18.90 -15.40
N LYS A 2 -6.04 18.08 -15.81
CA LYS A 2 -5.06 18.36 -16.87
C LYS A 2 -5.66 18.71 -18.23
N TYR A 3 -6.79 18.09 -18.59
CA TYR A 3 -7.43 18.23 -19.92
C TYR A 3 -8.69 19.11 -19.94
N LYS A 4 -8.89 19.91 -18.87
CA LYS A 4 -10.09 20.75 -18.73
C LYS A 4 -10.25 21.77 -19.86
N ASP A 5 -9.15 22.35 -20.32
CA ASP A 5 -9.21 23.43 -21.32
C ASP A 5 -9.39 22.89 -22.74
N ILE A 6 -8.85 21.72 -23.06
CA ILE A 6 -9.13 20.99 -24.32
C ILE A 6 -10.61 20.65 -24.39
N TYR A 7 -11.18 20.12 -23.31
CA TYR A 7 -12.61 19.84 -23.24
C TYR A 7 -13.48 21.10 -23.40
N LYS A 8 -13.07 22.21 -22.78
CA LYS A 8 -13.77 23.51 -22.94
C LYS A 8 -13.71 24.02 -24.38
N ALA A 9 -12.60 23.83 -25.08
CA ALA A 9 -12.48 24.18 -26.49
C ALA A 9 -13.43 23.33 -27.34
N TYR A 10 -13.41 22.00 -27.13
CA TYR A 10 -14.29 21.04 -27.80
C TYR A 10 -15.78 21.43 -27.74
N ILE A 11 -16.29 21.72 -26.53
CA ILE A 11 -17.72 22.06 -26.35
C ILE A 11 -18.10 23.42 -26.95
N LYS A 12 -17.15 24.36 -27.08
CA LYS A 12 -17.38 25.70 -27.64
C LYS A 12 -17.32 25.73 -29.17
N LEU A 13 -16.74 24.71 -29.81
CA LEU A 13 -16.67 24.62 -31.26
C LEU A 13 -18.04 24.43 -31.90
N LYS A 14 -18.22 25.01 -33.09
CA LYS A 14 -19.36 24.75 -33.97
C LYS A 14 -19.39 23.27 -34.35
N LYS A 15 -20.60 22.72 -34.53
CA LYS A 15 -20.81 21.28 -34.83
C LYS A 15 -19.98 20.79 -36.02
N SER A 16 -19.80 21.63 -37.04
CA SER A 16 -19.01 21.30 -38.24
C SER A 16 -17.51 21.12 -38.01
N LYS A 17 -16.95 21.66 -36.92
CA LYS A 17 -15.51 21.55 -36.58
C LYS A 17 -15.25 20.64 -35.38
N ARG A 18 -16.32 20.06 -34.83
CA ARG A 18 -16.25 19.29 -33.58
C ARG A 18 -15.73 17.88 -33.82
N GLU A 19 -16.03 17.29 -34.97
CA GLU A 19 -15.61 15.94 -35.34
C GLU A 19 -14.09 15.85 -35.54
N ASP A 20 -13.52 16.78 -36.33
CA ASP A 20 -12.08 16.84 -36.57
C ASP A 20 -11.32 17.07 -35.26
N PHE A 21 -11.76 18.03 -34.44
CA PHE A 21 -11.16 18.31 -33.14
C PHE A 21 -11.29 17.13 -32.16
N TYR A 22 -12.41 16.39 -32.20
CA TYR A 22 -12.57 15.19 -31.39
C TYR A 22 -11.59 14.12 -31.82
N SER A 23 -11.44 13.89 -33.11
CA SER A 23 -10.53 12.89 -33.67
C SER A 23 -9.07 13.17 -33.29
N GLU A 24 -8.67 14.44 -33.30
CA GLU A 24 -7.32 14.86 -32.88
C GLU A 24 -7.08 14.73 -31.37
N HIS A 25 -8.11 14.93 -30.54
CA HIS A 25 -8.01 14.98 -29.07
C HIS A 25 -8.83 13.89 -28.36
N THR A 26 -9.04 12.75 -29.02
CA THR A 26 -9.96 11.70 -28.56
C THR A 26 -9.56 11.20 -27.17
N ALA A 27 -8.28 10.92 -26.95
CA ALA A 27 -7.79 10.40 -25.67
C ALA A 27 -8.02 11.40 -24.53
N GLU A 28 -7.69 12.67 -24.73
CA GLU A 28 -7.83 13.72 -23.73
C GLU A 28 -9.30 13.99 -23.38
N ILE A 29 -10.18 14.00 -24.39
CA ILE A 29 -11.62 14.22 -24.21
C ILE A 29 -12.23 13.03 -23.44
N ILE A 30 -11.97 11.79 -23.87
CA ILE A 30 -12.46 10.58 -23.20
C ILE A 30 -11.99 10.52 -21.74
N LEU A 31 -10.69 10.76 -21.49
CA LEU A 31 -10.14 10.75 -20.13
C LEU A 31 -10.79 11.80 -19.24
N PHE A 32 -11.02 13.01 -19.77
CA PHE A 32 -11.67 14.08 -19.02
C PHE A 32 -13.14 13.75 -18.72
N GLU A 33 -13.90 13.29 -19.71
CA GLU A 33 -15.31 12.93 -19.54
C GLU A 33 -15.49 11.76 -18.58
N SER A 34 -14.65 10.73 -18.69
CA SER A 34 -14.66 9.58 -17.79
C SER A 34 -14.39 10.01 -16.34
N SER A 35 -13.36 10.84 -16.14
CA SER A 35 -13.03 11.40 -14.83
C SER A 35 -14.18 12.27 -14.30
N ARG A 36 -14.80 13.09 -15.15
CA ARG A 36 -15.95 13.92 -14.76
C ARG A 36 -17.17 13.10 -14.39
N LYS A 37 -17.46 12.01 -15.12
CA LYS A 37 -18.54 11.06 -14.83
C LYS A 37 -18.33 10.39 -13.48
N TYR A 38 -17.14 9.84 -13.26
CA TYR A 38 -16.75 9.24 -11.98
C TYR A 38 -16.92 10.21 -10.82
N LEU A 39 -16.42 11.45 -10.96
CA LEU A 39 -16.59 12.47 -9.93
C LEU A 39 -18.07 12.78 -9.67
N LYS A 40 -18.91 12.88 -10.71
CA LYS A 40 -20.36 13.11 -10.55
C LYS A 40 -21.03 11.96 -9.80
N GLU A 41 -20.65 10.72 -10.07
CA GLU A 41 -21.22 9.53 -9.43
C GLU A 41 -20.78 9.38 -7.97
N HIS A 42 -19.53 9.74 -7.65
CA HIS A 42 -18.93 9.52 -6.33
C HIS A 42 -18.93 10.74 -5.39
N LEU A 43 -19.23 11.95 -5.88
CA LEU A 43 -19.35 13.15 -5.04
C LEU A 43 -20.76 13.38 -4.45
N GLY A 44 -21.78 12.66 -4.92
CA GLY A 44 -23.16 12.86 -4.47
C GLY A 44 -23.64 14.30 -4.63
N GLU A 45 -24.28 14.87 -3.60
CA GLU A 45 -24.78 16.25 -3.58
C GLU A 45 -23.67 17.31 -3.39
N SER A 46 -22.47 16.89 -2.96
CA SER A 46 -21.36 17.80 -2.74
C SER A 46 -20.81 18.30 -4.07
N LYS A 47 -20.96 19.60 -4.35
CA LYS A 47 -20.39 20.24 -5.55
C LYS A 47 -18.87 20.45 -5.46
N THR A 48 -18.25 20.10 -4.34
CA THR A 48 -16.85 20.41 -4.04
C THR A 48 -16.09 19.17 -3.57
N LEU A 49 -14.99 18.86 -4.25
CA LEU A 49 -14.02 17.88 -3.78
C LEU A 49 -13.33 18.41 -2.53
N ASN A 50 -13.35 17.64 -1.43
CA ASN A 50 -12.59 18.00 -0.24
C ASN A 50 -11.10 17.61 -0.39
N ILE A 51 -10.45 18.16 -1.42
CA ILE A 51 -9.05 17.89 -1.79
C ILE A 51 -8.12 18.17 -0.59
N SER A 52 -8.46 19.17 0.22
CA SER A 52 -7.69 19.51 1.43
C SER A 52 -7.72 18.39 2.47
N GLN A 53 -8.90 17.83 2.74
CA GLN A 53 -9.07 16.71 3.65
C GLN A 53 -8.37 15.45 3.10
N TRP A 54 -8.55 15.12 1.82
CA TRP A 54 -7.88 13.96 1.22
C TRP A 54 -6.35 14.07 1.25
N LYS A 55 -5.80 15.27 1.06
CA LYS A 55 -4.35 15.49 1.22
C LYS A 55 -3.89 15.27 2.66
N SER A 56 -4.68 15.71 3.63
CA SER A 56 -4.41 15.48 5.05
C SER A 56 -4.46 13.99 5.39
N GLU A 57 -5.52 13.30 4.96
CA GLU A 57 -5.69 11.85 5.16
C GLU A 57 -4.55 11.07 4.50
N LEU A 58 -4.16 11.43 3.28
CA LEU A 58 -3.04 10.80 2.58
C LEU A 58 -1.70 11.02 3.29
N ALA A 59 -1.48 12.22 3.85
CA ALA A 59 -0.28 12.51 4.64
C ALA A 59 -0.24 11.69 5.94
N THR A 60 -1.38 11.60 6.64
CA THR A 60 -1.52 10.76 7.84
C THR A 60 -1.27 9.29 7.52
N MET A 61 -1.93 8.75 6.50
CA MET A 61 -1.75 7.36 6.07
C MET A 61 -0.31 7.06 5.65
N LYS A 62 0.36 8.00 4.97
CA LYS A 62 1.78 7.84 4.62
C LYS A 62 2.65 7.70 5.87
N LYS A 63 2.41 8.56 6.88
CA LYS A 63 3.14 8.52 8.16
C LYS A 63 2.87 7.22 8.93
N GLU A 64 1.63 6.78 8.99
CA GLU A 64 1.24 5.51 9.63
C GLU A 64 1.90 4.31 8.94
N LYS A 65 1.84 4.26 7.60
CA LYS A 65 2.47 3.22 6.80
C LYS A 65 3.98 3.18 7.04
N ASP A 66 4.66 4.33 7.08
CA ASP A 66 6.10 4.39 7.35
C ASP A 66 6.42 3.93 8.79
N SER A 67 5.60 4.32 9.79
CA SER A 67 5.75 3.84 11.17
C SER A 67 5.59 2.33 11.30
N LEU A 68 4.54 1.76 10.70
CA LEU A 68 4.30 0.31 10.70
C LEU A 68 5.43 -0.45 10.01
N TYR A 69 5.98 0.09 8.93
CA TYR A 69 7.11 -0.51 8.24
C TYR A 69 8.33 -0.66 9.15
N TYR A 70 8.69 0.39 9.90
CA TYR A 70 9.79 0.32 10.87
C TYR A 70 9.50 -0.65 12.01
N GLN A 71 8.28 -0.65 12.56
CA GLN A 71 7.88 -1.59 13.60
C GLN A 71 8.02 -3.06 13.14
N ILE A 72 7.61 -3.37 11.91
CA ILE A 72 7.77 -4.72 11.35
C ILE A 72 9.24 -5.10 11.21
N ILE A 73 10.11 -4.18 10.83
CA ILE A 73 11.55 -4.44 10.73
C ILE A 73 12.12 -4.79 12.10
N ASP A 74 11.77 -4.03 13.14
CA ASP A 74 12.32 -4.26 14.47
C ASP A 74 11.77 -5.55 15.08
N LEU A 75 10.47 -5.83 14.92
CA LEU A 75 9.87 -7.11 15.31
C LEU A 75 10.57 -8.31 14.63
N ARG A 76 10.94 -8.20 13.35
CA ARG A 76 11.68 -9.27 12.66
C ARG A 76 13.04 -9.54 13.30
N LYS A 77 13.76 -8.50 13.72
CA LYS A 77 15.06 -8.65 14.43
C LYS A 77 14.86 -9.30 15.79
N GLU A 78 13.84 -8.89 16.54
CA GLU A 78 13.53 -9.47 17.84
C GLU A 78 13.16 -10.96 17.73
N VAL A 79 12.37 -11.32 16.72
CA VAL A 79 12.02 -12.72 16.43
C VAL A 79 13.27 -13.53 16.06
N GLU A 80 14.15 -12.99 15.21
CA GLU A 80 15.40 -13.66 14.83
C GLU A 80 16.29 -13.94 16.06
N GLN A 81 16.42 -12.95 16.96
CA GLN A 81 17.20 -13.12 18.18
C GLN A 81 16.56 -14.14 19.13
N THR A 82 15.23 -14.13 19.24
CA THR A 82 14.47 -15.08 20.07
C THR A 82 14.63 -16.50 19.56
N GLU A 83 14.59 -16.71 18.24
CA GLU A 83 14.76 -18.05 17.65
C GLU A 83 16.18 -18.58 17.89
N LYS A 84 17.21 -17.73 17.79
CA LYS A 84 18.59 -18.10 18.14
C LYS A 84 18.71 -18.58 19.59
N VAL A 85 18.09 -17.87 20.54
CA VAL A 85 18.08 -18.27 21.95
C VAL A 85 17.33 -19.58 22.15
N LYS A 86 16.17 -19.76 21.51
CA LYS A 86 15.39 -20.99 21.54
C LYS A 86 16.19 -22.19 21.05
N THR A 87 16.84 -22.10 19.89
CA THR A 87 17.69 -23.17 19.35
C THR A 87 18.82 -23.53 20.30
N CYS A 88 19.45 -22.54 20.96
CA CYS A 88 20.50 -22.80 21.95
C CYS A 88 19.95 -23.58 23.17
N ILE A 89 18.77 -23.20 23.67
CA ILE A 89 18.12 -23.90 24.79
C ILE A 89 17.77 -25.35 24.39
N GLU A 90 17.22 -25.56 23.20
CA GLU A 90 16.90 -26.90 22.69
C GLU A 90 18.15 -27.80 22.60
N GLN A 91 19.27 -27.25 22.12
CA GLN A 91 20.55 -27.97 22.08
C GLN A 91 21.06 -28.34 23.47
N LEU A 92 21.00 -27.42 24.43
CA LEU A 92 21.44 -27.67 25.81
C LEU A 92 20.58 -28.76 26.49
N GLN A 93 19.25 -28.71 26.28
CA GLN A 93 18.34 -29.72 26.81
C GLN A 93 18.63 -31.12 26.24
N GLU A 94 18.98 -31.20 24.95
CA GLU A 94 19.35 -32.47 24.33
C GLU A 94 20.69 -33.01 24.88
N GLN A 95 21.69 -32.15 25.04
CA GLN A 95 22.97 -32.52 25.66
C GLN A 95 22.80 -33.01 27.10
N GLU A 96 21.94 -32.37 27.89
CA GLU A 96 21.66 -32.77 29.28
C GLU A 96 21.03 -34.18 29.35
N LYS A 97 20.08 -34.48 28.46
CA LYS A 97 19.46 -35.81 28.36
C LYS A 97 20.50 -36.89 28.01
N GLN A 98 21.36 -36.62 27.04
CA GLN A 98 22.43 -37.53 26.63
C GLN A 98 23.40 -37.79 27.79
N LEU A 99 23.84 -36.74 28.49
CA LEU A 99 24.73 -36.85 29.64
C LEU A 99 24.11 -37.68 30.78
N THR A 100 22.81 -37.49 31.02
CA THR A 100 22.07 -38.26 32.04
C THR A 100 21.98 -39.74 31.67
N GLN A 101 21.76 -40.06 30.39
CA GLN A 101 21.73 -41.44 29.92
C GLN A 101 23.11 -42.12 30.06
N VAL A 102 24.19 -41.43 29.68
CA VAL A 102 25.56 -41.96 29.84
C VAL A 102 25.86 -42.27 31.30
N LYS A 103 25.55 -41.35 32.23
CA LYS A 103 25.76 -41.56 33.67
C LYS A 103 24.99 -42.75 34.23
N ARG A 104 23.76 -43.01 33.74
CA ARG A 104 23.00 -44.21 34.15
C ARG A 104 23.68 -45.49 33.66
N ASN A 105 24.08 -45.53 32.40
CA ASN A 105 24.74 -46.69 31.82
C ASN A 105 26.08 -47.01 32.53
N GLU A 106 26.83 -45.99 32.97
CA GLU A 106 28.08 -46.16 33.73
C GLU A 106 27.87 -46.74 35.14
N LEU A 107 26.71 -46.51 35.76
CA LEU A 107 26.38 -47.01 37.10
C LEU A 107 25.78 -48.42 37.08
N GLU A 108 25.35 -48.92 35.92
CA GLU A 108 24.81 -50.27 35.74
C GLU A 108 25.89 -51.33 35.39
N ILE A 109 27.17 -50.91 35.31
CA ILE A 109 28.35 -51.77 35.11
C ILE A 109 29.02 -52.05 36.46
#